data_AF-A0A0F4QR22-F1
#
_entry.id   AF-A0A0F4QR22-F1
#
_cell.length_a   1.000
_cell.length_b   1.000
_cell.length_c   1.000
_cell.angle_alpha   90.00
_cell.angle_beta   90.00
_cell.angle_gamma   90.00
#
_symmetry.space_group_name_H-M   'P 1'
#
loop_
_entity.id
_entity.type
_entity.pdbx_description
1 polymer ?
#
loop_
_entity_poly.entity_id
_entity_poly.type
_entity_poly.pdbx_seq_one_letter_code
_entity_poly.pdbx_strand_id
1 'polypeptide(L)'
;MLAVLMFGALTFCGLSVFSLCKANYCACKRAGQCDNPLNHYWLAAILSALLALACSCLALHTEKGTLVWILMMASCLAGALLSAQWQKRKLKQAGDLLTDGIN
;
A
#
# COMPACT_ATOMS: atom_id res chain seq x y z
N MET A 1 25.32 1.42 7.10
CA MET A 1 24.75 2.50 6.26
C MET A 1 23.79 1.96 5.20
N LEU A 2 24.23 1.06 4.32
CA LEU A 2 23.41 0.51 3.23
C LEU A 2 22.16 -0.26 3.71
N ALA A 3 22.31 -1.15 4.70
CA ALA A 3 21.18 -1.89 5.28
C ALA A 3 20.12 -0.98 5.92
N VAL A 4 20.54 0.06 6.64
CA VAL A 4 19.63 1.04 7.28
C VAL A 4 18.82 1.79 6.23
N LEU A 5 19.44 2.21 5.13
CA LEU A 5 18.76 2.86 4.01
C LEU A 5 17.76 1.92 3.32
N MET A 6 18.08 0.64 3.17
CA MET A 6 17.18 -0.36 2.60
C MET A 6 15.98 -0.66 3.51
N PHE A 7 16.19 -0.79 4.83
CA PHE A 7 15.09 -0.93 5.77
C PHE A 7 14.19 0.31 5.78
N GLY A 8 14.78 1.51 5.76
CA GLY A 8 14.05 2.76 5.60
C GLY A 8 13.21 2.77 4.33
N ALA A 9 13.81 2.46 3.17
CA ALA A 9 13.12 2.38 1.89
C ALA A 9 11.94 1.40 1.93
N LEU A 10 12.10 0.22 2.53
CA LEU A 10 11.04 -0.77 2.68
C LEU A 10 9.87 -0.24 3.52
N THR A 11 10.17 0.43 4.65
CA THR A 11 9.12 1.02 5.49
C THR A 11 8.34 2.13 4.77
N PHE A 12 9.04 2.99 4.02
CA PHE A 12 8.40 4.03 3.22
C PHE A 12 7.58 3.48 2.05
N CYS A 13 8.05 2.41 1.39
CA CYS A 13 7.26 1.69 0.37
C CYS A 13 5.96 1.14 0.97
N GLY A 14 6.04 0.53 2.16
CA GLY A 14 4.86 0.03 2.88
C GLY A 14 3.88 1.15 3.24
N LEU A 15 4.38 2.27 3.79
CA LEU A 15 3.58 3.45 4.12
C LEU A 15 2.89 4.05 2.89
N SER A 16 3.60 4.07 1.76
CA SER A 16 3.09 4.55 0.49
C SER A 16 1.91 3.71 0.03
N VAL A 17 2.10 2.39 -0.04
CA VAL A 17 1.04 1.46 -0.46
C VAL A 17 -0.15 1.50 0.50
N PHE A 18 0.08 1.57 1.81
CA PHE A 18 -0.99 1.71 2.80
C PHE A 18 -1.82 2.98 2.55
N SER A 19 -1.16 4.12 2.36
CA SER A 19 -1.80 5.41 2.11
C SER A 19 -2.57 5.39 0.79
N LEU A 20 -2.02 4.74 -0.24
CA LEU A 20 -2.67 4.53 -1.54
C LEU A 20 -3.94 3.68 -1.40
N CYS A 21 -3.86 2.54 -0.71
CA CYS A 21 -5.02 1.67 -0.46
C CYS A 21 -6.12 2.41 0.31
N LYS A 22 -5.74 3.18 1.33
CA LYS A 22 -6.68 3.98 2.13
C LYS A 22 -7.32 5.09 1.29
N ALA A 23 -6.55 5.77 0.45
CA ALA A 23 -7.05 6.79 -0.46
C ALA A 23 -8.07 6.19 -1.45
N ASN A 24 -7.77 5.03 -2.02
CA ASN A 24 -8.67 4.30 -2.93
C ASN A 24 -9.95 3.82 -2.22
N TYR A 25 -9.84 3.33 -0.98
CA TYR A 25 -11.01 2.94 -0.19
C TYR A 25 -11.93 4.14 0.07
N CYS A 26 -11.36 5.28 0.48
CA CYS A 26 -12.11 6.52 0.69
C CYS A 26 -12.82 6.97 -0.60
N ALA A 27 -12.13 6.94 -1.75
CA ALA A 27 -12.71 7.28 -3.04
C ALA A 27 -13.90 6.37 -3.41
N CYS A 28 -13.80 5.06 -3.17
CA CYS A 28 -14.88 4.11 -3.50
C CYS A 28 -16.07 4.12 -2.52
N LYS A 29 -15.85 4.29 -1.21
CA LYS A 29 -16.89 4.15 -0.17
C LYS A 29 -17.52 5.47 0.28
N ARG A 30 -16.86 6.60 0.03
CA ARG A 30 -17.31 7.94 0.48
C ARG A 30 -17.28 8.96 -0.68
N ALA A 31 -17.62 8.52 -1.89
CA ALA A 31 -17.76 9.39 -3.05
C ALA A 31 -18.74 10.53 -2.72
N GLY A 32 -18.24 11.75 -2.55
CA GLY A 32 -19.02 12.94 -2.21
C GLY A 32 -18.95 13.44 -0.75
N GLN A 33 -18.42 12.66 0.20
CA GLN A 33 -18.16 13.12 1.59
C GLN A 33 -16.68 13.31 1.91
N CYS A 34 -15.79 12.84 1.05
CA CYS A 34 -14.43 13.34 1.04
C CYS A 34 -14.43 14.66 0.27
N ASP A 35 -14.69 15.77 0.97
CA ASP A 35 -14.42 17.11 0.43
C ASP A 35 -12.99 17.13 -0.15
N ASN A 36 -12.89 17.34 -1.46
CA ASN A 36 -11.77 17.00 -2.33
C ASN A 36 -10.60 18.00 -2.24
N PRO A 37 -9.34 17.55 -2.26
CA PRO A 37 -8.49 17.70 -3.45
C PRO A 37 -7.67 16.41 -3.65
N LEU A 38 -6.43 16.41 -4.15
CA LEU A 38 -5.51 15.29 -3.86
C LEU A 38 -5.51 15.02 -2.34
N ASN A 39 -6.23 13.99 -1.91
CA ASN A 39 -6.44 13.66 -0.49
C ASN A 39 -5.08 13.59 0.21
N HIS A 40 -4.96 14.03 1.47
CA HIS A 40 -3.69 14.00 2.21
C HIS A 40 -3.01 12.62 2.17
N TYR A 41 -3.82 11.55 2.02
CA TYR A 41 -3.35 10.19 1.79
C TYR A 41 -2.68 9.96 0.43
N TRP A 42 -3.19 10.55 -0.67
CA TRP A 42 -2.50 10.52 -1.98
C TRP A 42 -1.17 11.28 -1.91
N LEU A 43 -1.16 12.46 -1.28
CA LEU A 43 0.07 13.24 -1.08
C LEU A 43 1.09 12.47 -0.23
N ALA A 44 0.64 11.88 0.89
CA ALA A 44 1.48 11.06 1.76
C ALA A 44 2.01 9.82 1.03
N ALA A 45 1.21 9.19 0.16
CA ALA A 45 1.65 8.08 -0.67
C ALA A 45 2.79 8.52 -1.62
N ILE A 46 2.60 9.61 -2.35
CA ILE A 46 3.62 10.13 -3.28
C ILE A 46 4.90 10.52 -2.52
N LEU A 47 4.77 11.25 -1.40
CA LEU A 47 5.93 11.72 -0.63
C LEU A 47 6.74 10.55 -0.04
N SER A 48 6.08 9.56 0.53
CA SER A 48 6.75 8.36 1.05
C SER A 48 7.37 7.52 -0.07
N ALA A 49 6.72 7.42 -1.23
CA ALA A 49 7.29 6.75 -2.40
C ALA A 49 8.58 7.43 -2.89
N LEU A 50 8.60 8.77 -2.91
CA LEU A 50 9.80 9.55 -3.27
C LEU A 50 10.93 9.37 -2.25
N LEU A 51 10.62 9.35 -0.95
CA LEU A 51 11.60 9.09 0.10
C LEU A 51 12.18 7.67 -0.03
N ALA A 52 11.35 6.68 -0.33
CA ALA A 52 11.81 5.31 -0.57
C ALA A 52 12.74 5.22 -1.79
N LEU A 53 12.42 5.95 -2.86
CA LEU A 53 13.26 6.02 -4.07
C LEU A 53 14.60 6.69 -3.76
N ALA A 54 14.58 7.82 -3.05
CA ALA A 54 15.81 8.52 -2.65
C ALA A 54 16.71 7.61 -1.79
N CYS A 55 16.16 6.94 -0.77
CA CYS A 55 16.90 5.98 0.04
C CYS A 55 17.47 4.82 -0.81
N SER A 56 16.72 4.34 -1.80
CA SER A 56 17.14 3.25 -2.67
C SER A 56 18.28 3.66 -3.62
N CYS A 57 18.18 4.86 -4.21
CA CYS A 57 19.21 5.42 -5.08
C CYS A 57 20.50 5.77 -4.30
N LEU A 58 20.38 6.28 -3.07
CA LEU A 58 21.52 6.55 -2.19
C LEU A 58 22.24 5.26 -1.75
N ALA A 59 21.50 4.16 -1.60
CA ALA A 59 22.07 2.88 -1.20
C ALA A 59 22.76 2.13 -2.35
N LEU A 60 22.18 2.15 -3.56
CA LEU A 60 22.55 1.24 -4.65
C LEU A 60 22.92 1.91 -5.97
N HIS A 61 23.06 3.25 -5.99
CA HIS A 61 23.19 4.06 -7.21
C HIS A 61 21.86 4.13 -8.00
N THR A 62 21.70 5.15 -8.85
CA THR A 62 20.40 5.51 -9.47
C THR A 62 19.72 4.37 -10.24
N GLU A 63 20.45 3.66 -11.09
CA GLU A 63 19.87 2.59 -11.93
C GLU A 63 19.38 1.40 -11.09
N LYS A 64 20.28 0.82 -10.27
CA LYS A 64 19.95 -0.37 -9.47
C LYS A 64 18.98 -0.02 -8.34
N GLY A 65 19.09 1.17 -7.75
CA GLY A 65 18.19 1.67 -6.72
C GLY A 65 16.77 1.83 -7.23
N THR A 66 16.59 2.36 -8.45
CA THR A 66 15.25 2.50 -9.06
C THR A 66 14.61 1.14 -9.33
N LEU A 67 15.37 0.16 -9.84
CA LEU A 67 14.86 -1.20 -10.07
C LEU A 67 14.41 -1.88 -8.76
N VAL A 68 15.21 -1.76 -7.70
CA VAL A 68 14.87 -2.31 -6.38
C VAL A 68 13.63 -1.62 -5.80
N TRP A 69 13.53 -0.30 -5.96
CA TRP A 69 12.36 0.46 -5.51
C TRP A 69 11.07 0.01 -6.21
N ILE A 70 11.10 -0.17 -7.55
CA ILE A 70 9.96 -0.70 -8.31
C ILE A 70 9.57 -2.09 -7.79
N LEU A 71 10.55 -2.98 -7.61
CA LEU A 71 10.31 -4.34 -7.13
C LEU A 71 9.68 -4.36 -5.73
N MET A 72 10.15 -3.50 -4.83
CA MET A 72 9.60 -3.35 -3.49
C MET A 72 8.17 -2.80 -3.51
N MET A 73 7.91 -1.74 -4.27
CA MET A 73 6.58 -1.16 -4.43
C MET A 73 5.59 -2.17 -5.00
N ALA A 74 5.98 -2.90 -6.05
CA ALA A 74 5.15 -3.96 -6.66
C ALA A 74 4.85 -5.08 -5.66
N SER A 75 5.84 -5.51 -4.88
CA SER A 75 5.69 -6.55 -3.87
C SER A 75 4.77 -6.12 -2.72
N CYS A 76 4.95 -4.91 -2.20
CA CYS A 76 4.05 -4.33 -1.19
C CYS A 76 2.61 -4.20 -1.71
N LEU A 77 2.43 -3.78 -2.96
CA LEU A 77 1.11 -3.66 -3.58
C LEU A 77 0.45 -5.03 -3.78
N ALA A 78 1.20 -6.02 -4.28
CA ALA A 78 0.71 -7.39 -4.42
C ALA A 78 0.30 -7.98 -3.07
N GLY A 79 1.10 -7.77 -2.02
CA GLY A 79 0.77 -8.17 -0.66
C GLY A 79 -0.51 -7.52 -0.12
N ALA A 80 -0.71 -6.23 -0.38
CA ALA A 80 -1.92 -5.51 0.01
C ALA A 80 -3.17 -6.06 -0.72
N LEU A 81 -3.05 -6.32 -2.03
CA LEU A 81 -4.14 -6.89 -2.83
C LEU A 81 -4.49 -8.31 -2.39
N LEU A 82 -3.49 -9.17 -2.18
CA LEU A 82 -3.67 -10.53 -1.66
C LEU A 82 -4.36 -10.51 -0.29
N SER A 83 -3.91 -9.63 0.61
CA SER A 83 -4.51 -9.47 1.94
C SER A 83 -5.98 -9.04 1.84
N ALA A 84 -6.30 -8.09 0.94
CA ALA A 84 -7.68 -7.66 0.71
C ALA A 84 -8.56 -8.79 0.17
N GLN A 85 -8.06 -9.60 -0.77
CA GLN A 85 -8.78 -10.77 -1.30
C GLN A 85 -9.01 -11.83 -0.22
N TRP A 86 -8.01 -12.08 0.63
CA TRP A 86 -8.11 -13.04 1.72
C TRP A 86 -9.16 -12.61 2.76
N GLN A 87 -9.19 -11.33 3.13
CA GLN A 87 -10.22 -10.78 4.01
C GLN A 87 -11.64 -10.91 3.41
N LYS A 88 -11.80 -10.63 2.11
CA LYS A 88 -13.09 -10.82 1.42
C LYS A 88 -13.58 -12.26 1.47
N ARG A 89 -12.68 -13.24 1.25
CA ARG A 89 -13.01 -14.68 1.34
C ARG A 89 -13.43 -15.07 2.76
N LYS A 90 -12.69 -14.61 3.77
CA LYS A 90 -12.99 -14.89 5.18
C LYS A 90 -14.34 -14.33 5.60
N LEU A 91 -14.68 -13.10 5.17
CA LEU A 91 -15.98 -12.49 5.44
C LEU A 91 -17.12 -13.27 4.75
N LYS A 92 -16.92 -13.71 3.51
CA LYS A 92 -17.91 -14.53 2.79
C LYS A 92 -18.18 -15.85 3.52
N GLN A 93 -17.14 -16.57 3.93
CA GLN A 93 -17.28 -17.82 4.69
C GLN A 93 -18.00 -17.62 6.02
N ALA A 94 -17.74 -16.53 6.75
CA ALA A 94 -18.45 -16.21 7.99
C ALA A 94 -19.94 -15.89 7.75
N GLY A 95 -20.27 -15.22 6.64
CA GLY A 95 -21.65 -14.95 6.23
C GLY A 95 -22.41 -16.22 5.86
N ASP A 96 -21.81 -17.11 5.07
CA ASP A 96 -22.40 -18.43 4.73
C ASP A 96 -22.68 -19.24 6.02
N LEU A 97 -21.75 -19.26 6.98
CA LEU A 97 -21.94 -19.97 8.27
C LEU A 97 -23.12 -19.45 9.10
N LEU A 98 -23.36 -18.14 9.09
CA LEU A 98 -24.47 -17.52 9.83
C LEU A 98 -25.82 -17.75 9.14
N THR A 99 -25.83 -17.97 7.82
CA THR A 99 -27.05 -18.18 7.05
C THR A 99 -27.51 -19.64 7.09
N ASP A 100 -26.57 -20.58 7.21
CA ASP A 100 -26.83 -22.02 7.34
C ASP A 100 -27.48 -22.39 8.70
N GLY A 101 -27.17 -21.66 9.77
CA GLY A 101 -27.75 -21.90 11.11
C GLY A 101 -29.18 -21.41 11.33
N ILE A 102 -29.80 -20.76 10.33
CA ILE A 102 -31.17 -20.23 10.42
C ILE A 102 -32.18 -21.15 9.70
N ASN A 103 -31.72 -22.19 9.00
CA ASN A 103 -32.58 -23.10 8.23
C ASN A 103 -32.73 -24.48 8.89
#